data_AF-A0A6C2UQQ1-F1
#
_entry.id   AF-A0A6C2UQQ1-F1
#
_cell.length_a   1.000
_cell.length_b   1.000
_cell.length_c   1.000
_cell.angle_alpha   90.00
_cell.angle_beta   90.00
_cell.angle_gamma   90.00
#
_symmetry.space_group_name_H-M   'P 1'
#
loop_
_entity.id
_entity.type
_entity.pdbx_description
1 polymer ?
#
loop_
_entity_poly.entity_id
_entity_poly.type
_entity_poly.pdbx_seq_one_letter_code
_entity_poly.pdbx_strand_id
1 'polypeptide(L)'
;MPIITASIDPVTRIEGHLKVDVEIDTVDGVQQVVDAHCVGTLFRGFEKIMEGRDPRDAPNITSRICGVCPTSHGMAAALTLDNAFGVTPPTAGIMMRNLVHGACFLESDILHFYILSLLDYIKGPAMAPWQPGWDTGRRLDSATESRLVGSYLKAIEIRRKCHEMGAIYGGKLPHTPSFIAGGFTAVSTAQNKTDFQTLLTEIIAFIEETYIPDVELLGALYPDYYNIGKGYGNLMSYGVFQEGAGTLFAPGLVNDGSEAIQALDIGQVTEQVTHSWYDDATNDKHPSVGDTVPQHPKAEGYSWLKAPRYSGTNYECGPLARMRVNGDYAGGVSVMDRHMARSQEAFKIASAMQVWLDAVEVGAYGYSPAAVPTAEKSGVGLTEAPRGALGHWLTVKEEKVAAYQVVTPTCWNCSPRDTVGNRGPMEEALIGVPVKKADQPVEVLRLIHSFDPCLDCATHVMRPDRKGKVYIVDRTGVREADA
;
A
#
# COMPACT_ATOMS: atom_id res chain seq x y z
N MET A 1 22.00 -12.35 -26.93
CA MET A 1 21.63 -13.79 -26.82
C MET A 1 20.21 -13.93 -27.43
N PRO A 2 19.51 -15.07 -27.47
CA PRO A 2 18.05 -14.97 -27.69
C PRO A 2 17.43 -14.20 -26.52
N ILE A 3 16.38 -13.43 -26.80
CA ILE A 3 15.55 -12.80 -25.75
C ILE A 3 14.92 -13.92 -24.91
N ILE A 4 14.96 -13.78 -23.59
CA ILE A 4 14.37 -14.73 -22.64
C ILE A 4 13.15 -14.08 -22.00
N THR A 5 11.97 -14.62 -22.27
CA THR A 5 10.76 -14.29 -21.51
C THR A 5 10.77 -15.07 -20.20
N ALA A 6 10.77 -14.37 -19.07
CA ALA A 6 10.61 -14.95 -17.74
C ALA A 6 9.30 -14.46 -17.12
N SER A 7 8.61 -15.34 -16.39
CA SER A 7 7.34 -15.03 -15.75
C SER A 7 7.42 -15.37 -14.27
N ILE A 8 7.10 -14.40 -13.42
CA ILE A 8 7.04 -14.55 -11.97
C ILE A 8 5.56 -14.64 -11.60
N ASP A 9 5.04 -15.85 -11.58
CA ASP A 9 3.65 -16.18 -11.24
C ASP A 9 3.58 -17.42 -10.33
N PRO A 10 3.16 -17.30 -9.07
CA PRO A 10 2.84 -16.05 -8.38
C PRO A 10 4.11 -15.27 -8.00
N VAL A 11 4.03 -13.93 -7.99
CA VAL A 11 4.91 -13.15 -7.10
C VAL A 11 4.54 -13.52 -5.66
N THR A 12 5.52 -13.95 -4.88
CA THR A 12 5.33 -14.35 -3.47
C THR A 12 5.86 -13.25 -2.53
N ARG A 13 5.59 -13.34 -1.22
CA ARG A 13 5.97 -12.31 -0.23
C ARG A 13 5.45 -10.91 -0.57
N ILE A 14 4.27 -10.86 -1.16
CA ILE A 14 3.46 -9.67 -1.38
C ILE A 14 2.07 -9.89 -0.79
N GLU A 15 1.23 -8.87 -0.82
CA GLU A 15 -0.18 -9.01 -0.50
C GLU A 15 -0.99 -9.19 -1.81
N GLY A 16 -1.96 -10.11 -1.80
CA GLY A 16 -2.81 -10.42 -2.94
C GLY A 16 -2.10 -11.22 -4.05
N HIS A 17 -2.57 -11.05 -5.28
CA HIS A 17 -2.12 -11.84 -6.44
C HIS A 17 -1.58 -10.95 -7.57
N LEU A 18 -0.26 -10.97 -7.75
CA LEU A 18 0.47 -10.33 -8.85
C LEU A 18 1.17 -11.38 -9.69
N LYS A 19 1.15 -11.18 -11.00
CA LYS A 19 2.06 -11.78 -11.97
C LYS A 19 2.91 -10.67 -12.59
N VAL A 20 4.20 -10.91 -12.77
CA VAL A 20 5.08 -10.02 -13.54
C VAL A 20 5.77 -10.82 -14.63
N ASP A 21 5.52 -10.44 -15.88
CA ASP A 21 6.27 -10.93 -17.03
C ASP A 21 7.40 -9.96 -17.35
N VAL A 22 8.59 -10.48 -17.66
CA VAL A 22 9.74 -9.69 -18.12
C VAL A 22 10.37 -10.32 -19.35
N GLU A 23 10.83 -9.48 -20.27
CA GLU A 23 11.72 -9.87 -21.36
C GLU A 23 13.14 -9.46 -21.01
N ILE A 24 14.09 -10.40 -21.13
CA ILE A 24 15.50 -10.22 -20.79
C ILE A 24 16.34 -10.36 -22.05
N ASP A 25 17.16 -9.36 -22.37
CA ASP A 25 18.12 -9.41 -23.48
C ASP A 25 19.51 -8.91 -23.05
N THR A 26 20.50 -9.07 -23.93
CA THR A 26 21.89 -8.63 -23.74
C THR A 26 22.11 -7.26 -24.37
N VAL A 27 22.09 -6.20 -23.55
CA VAL A 27 22.41 -4.83 -23.97
C VAL A 27 23.82 -4.50 -23.48
N ASP A 28 24.69 -4.02 -24.38
CA ASP A 28 26.10 -3.67 -24.08
C ASP A 28 26.89 -4.75 -23.31
N GLY A 29 26.54 -6.02 -23.52
CA GLY A 29 27.16 -7.18 -22.89
C GLY A 29 26.56 -7.60 -21.54
N VAL A 30 25.57 -6.86 -21.01
CA VAL A 30 24.87 -7.15 -19.76
C VAL A 30 23.50 -7.77 -20.07
N GLN A 31 23.16 -8.90 -19.45
CA GLN A 31 21.77 -9.38 -19.46
C GLN A 31 20.93 -8.48 -18.54
N GLN A 32 19.88 -7.88 -19.09
CA GLN A 32 18.99 -6.99 -18.36
C GLN A 32 17.56 -7.07 -18.90
N VAL A 33 16.60 -6.63 -18.10
CA VAL A 33 15.20 -6.49 -18.53
C VAL A 33 15.07 -5.38 -19.58
N VAL A 34 14.39 -5.69 -20.69
CA VAL A 34 14.11 -4.76 -21.80
C VAL A 34 12.61 -4.48 -21.99
N ASP A 35 11.73 -5.33 -21.46
CA ASP A 35 10.30 -5.04 -21.33
C ASP A 35 9.70 -5.73 -20.09
N ALA A 36 8.59 -5.19 -19.57
CA ALA A 36 7.92 -5.70 -18.37
C ALA A 36 6.40 -5.45 -18.41
N HIS A 37 5.62 -6.34 -17.78
CA HIS A 37 4.17 -6.22 -17.64
C HIS A 37 3.71 -6.56 -16.22
N CYS A 38 2.98 -5.65 -15.57
CA CYS A 38 2.39 -5.82 -14.24
C CYS A 38 0.93 -6.30 -14.33
N VAL A 39 0.72 -7.60 -14.06
CA VAL A 39 -0.57 -8.29 -14.21
C VAL A 39 -1.23 -8.51 -12.84
N GLY A 40 -2.23 -7.69 -12.50
CA GLY A 40 -3.13 -7.97 -11.37
C GLY A 40 -4.17 -9.02 -11.77
N THR A 41 -4.25 -10.14 -11.06
CA THR A 41 -4.97 -11.35 -11.51
C THR A 41 -6.36 -11.56 -10.85
N LEU A 42 -7.02 -10.51 -10.34
CA LEU A 42 -8.04 -10.60 -9.29
C LEU A 42 -9.15 -9.50 -9.41
N PHE A 43 -10.48 -9.75 -9.29
CA PHE A 43 -11.56 -8.70 -9.26
C PHE A 43 -13.01 -9.14 -8.78
N ARG A 44 -13.79 -8.29 -8.03
CA ARG A 44 -14.95 -8.20 -7.01
C ARG A 44 -15.76 -6.98 -7.47
N GLY A 45 -15.07 -5.84 -7.48
CA GLY A 45 -15.61 -4.48 -7.44
C GLY A 45 -16.17 -4.07 -6.07
N PHE A 46 -15.32 -3.65 -5.10
CA PHE A 46 -15.84 -2.99 -3.89
C PHE A 46 -16.65 -1.73 -4.20
N GLU A 47 -16.23 -1.00 -5.22
CA GLU A 47 -16.91 0.14 -5.83
C GLU A 47 -18.38 -0.18 -6.16
N LYS A 48 -18.63 -1.31 -6.84
CA LYS A 48 -19.97 -1.83 -7.14
C LYS A 48 -20.68 -2.46 -5.94
N ILE A 49 -19.95 -3.12 -5.04
CA ILE A 49 -20.52 -3.65 -3.78
C ILE A 49 -21.09 -2.52 -2.93
N MET A 50 -20.52 -1.31 -2.98
CA MET A 50 -20.96 -0.15 -2.19
C MET A 50 -22.26 0.49 -2.69
N GLU A 51 -22.62 0.35 -3.98
CA GLU A 51 -23.85 0.94 -4.54
C GLU A 51 -25.11 0.48 -3.78
N GLY A 52 -26.02 1.41 -3.50
CA GLY A 52 -27.26 1.16 -2.76
C GLY A 52 -27.11 0.91 -1.25
N ARG A 53 -25.89 0.91 -0.70
CA ARG A 53 -25.66 0.73 0.75
C ARG A 53 -25.91 2.00 1.56
N ASP A 54 -26.02 1.83 2.87
CA ASP A 54 -25.90 2.95 3.81
C ASP A 54 -24.45 3.47 3.77
N PRO A 55 -24.21 4.77 3.54
CA PRO A 55 -22.85 5.30 3.46
C PRO A 55 -22.07 5.15 4.76
N ARG A 56 -22.74 5.06 5.93
CA ARG A 56 -22.07 4.89 7.23
C ARG A 56 -21.36 3.54 7.38
N ASP A 57 -21.75 2.54 6.61
CA ASP A 57 -21.06 1.24 6.58
C ASP A 57 -19.73 1.28 5.83
N ALA A 58 -19.44 2.36 5.07
CA ALA A 58 -18.27 2.42 4.18
C ALA A 58 -16.95 2.08 4.89
N PRO A 59 -16.56 2.67 6.05
CA PRO A 59 -15.29 2.32 6.71
C PRO A 59 -15.19 0.85 7.10
N ASN A 60 -16.31 0.21 7.45
CA ASN A 60 -16.35 -1.21 7.77
C ASN A 60 -16.26 -2.09 6.53
N ILE A 61 -16.90 -1.71 5.43
CA ILE A 61 -16.88 -2.50 4.18
C ILE A 61 -15.55 -2.32 3.45
N THR A 62 -15.13 -1.09 3.20
CA THR A 62 -13.89 -0.78 2.48
C THR A 62 -12.64 -1.20 3.24
N SER A 63 -12.65 -1.25 4.58
CA SER A 63 -11.52 -1.85 5.31
C SER A 63 -11.30 -3.34 5.01
N ARG A 64 -12.22 -4.04 4.33
CA ARG A 64 -12.02 -5.41 3.82
C ARG A 64 -11.50 -5.45 2.38
N ILE A 65 -11.16 -4.30 1.81
CA ILE A 65 -10.34 -4.20 0.59
C ILE A 65 -9.07 -5.04 0.76
N CYS A 66 -8.35 -4.89 1.88
CA CYS A 66 -7.08 -5.58 2.11
C CYS A 66 -6.89 -5.97 3.59
N GLY A 67 -6.16 -7.06 3.84
CA GLY A 67 -5.78 -7.51 5.19
C GLY A 67 -4.59 -6.75 5.82
N VAL A 68 -3.73 -6.13 4.99
CA VAL A 68 -2.49 -5.42 5.41
C VAL A 68 -2.63 -3.88 5.40
N CYS A 69 -3.38 -3.29 4.47
CA CYS A 69 -3.75 -1.85 4.48
C CYS A 69 -5.17 -1.49 5.04
N PRO A 70 -5.85 -2.28 5.91
CA PRO A 70 -7.28 -2.14 6.19
C PRO A 70 -7.64 -0.80 6.85
N THR A 71 -6.79 -0.34 7.77
CA THR A 71 -7.01 0.90 8.53
C THR A 71 -6.99 2.13 7.63
N SER A 72 -6.18 2.10 6.56
CA SER A 72 -6.07 3.21 5.61
C SER A 72 -7.36 3.37 4.80
N HIS A 73 -8.01 2.28 4.40
CA HIS A 73 -9.34 2.34 3.78
C HIS A 73 -10.44 2.76 4.74
N GLY A 74 -10.34 2.38 6.02
CA GLY A 74 -11.22 2.87 7.08
C GLY A 74 -11.09 4.39 7.28
N MET A 75 -9.86 4.90 7.33
CA MET A 75 -9.54 6.33 7.36
C MET A 75 -10.07 7.06 6.12
N ALA A 76 -9.70 6.61 4.92
CA ALA A 76 -10.12 7.25 3.66
C ALA A 76 -11.65 7.31 3.55
N ALA A 77 -12.36 6.22 3.86
CA ALA A 77 -13.81 6.21 3.90
C ALA A 77 -14.38 7.16 4.97
N ALA A 78 -13.80 7.22 6.18
CA ALA A 78 -14.27 8.14 7.21
C ALA A 78 -14.09 9.62 6.81
N LEU A 79 -12.94 9.99 6.23
CA LEU A 79 -12.69 11.33 5.67
C LEU A 79 -13.66 11.67 4.53
N THR A 80 -13.96 10.68 3.67
CA THR A 80 -14.94 10.82 2.59
C THR A 80 -16.34 11.14 3.14
N LEU A 81 -16.74 10.46 4.23
CA LEU A 81 -18.02 10.71 4.89
C LEU A 81 -18.04 12.05 5.62
N ASP A 82 -16.97 12.43 6.31
CA ASP A 82 -16.84 13.74 6.96
C ASP A 82 -17.08 14.87 5.95
N ASN A 83 -16.46 14.75 4.77
CA ASN A 83 -16.61 15.70 3.67
C ASN A 83 -18.03 15.70 3.07
N ALA A 84 -18.59 14.52 2.76
CA ALA A 84 -19.96 14.41 2.20
C ALA A 84 -21.06 14.89 3.18
N PHE A 85 -20.88 14.64 4.47
CA PHE A 85 -21.86 14.96 5.51
C PHE A 85 -21.67 16.39 6.06
N GLY A 86 -20.54 17.05 5.76
CA GLY A 86 -20.23 18.39 6.23
C GLY A 86 -19.94 18.45 7.74
N VAL A 87 -19.29 17.43 8.30
CA VAL A 87 -19.00 17.32 9.73
C VAL A 87 -17.51 17.37 10.02
N THR A 88 -17.13 18.15 11.03
CA THR A 88 -15.77 18.23 11.54
C THR A 88 -15.64 17.37 12.80
N PRO A 89 -14.75 16.35 12.83
CA PRO A 89 -14.46 15.57 14.03
C PRO A 89 -13.87 16.42 15.17
N PRO A 90 -14.12 16.06 16.45
CA PRO A 90 -13.40 16.63 17.58
C PRO A 90 -11.91 16.30 17.53
N THR A 91 -11.05 17.15 18.09
CA THR A 91 -9.59 16.94 18.14
C THR A 91 -9.21 15.55 18.68
N ALA A 92 -9.86 15.09 19.75
CA ALA A 92 -9.63 13.76 20.31
C ALA A 92 -9.91 12.64 19.28
N GLY A 93 -10.95 12.81 18.44
CA GLY A 93 -11.25 11.90 17.33
C GLY A 93 -10.18 11.88 16.26
N ILE A 94 -9.67 13.05 15.87
CA ILE A 94 -8.57 13.18 14.90
C ILE A 94 -7.30 12.52 15.44
N MET A 95 -6.93 12.80 16.71
CA MET A 95 -5.74 12.20 17.32
C MET A 95 -5.88 10.67 17.46
N MET A 96 -7.04 10.15 17.87
CA MET A 96 -7.25 8.69 17.93
C MET A 96 -7.24 8.03 16.55
N ARG A 97 -7.77 8.68 15.51
CA ARG A 97 -7.62 8.24 14.11
C ARG A 97 -6.14 8.18 13.72
N ASN A 98 -5.35 9.23 14.00
CA ASN A 98 -3.92 9.26 13.71
C ASN A 98 -3.15 8.16 14.47
N LEU A 99 -3.42 7.94 15.76
CA LEU A 99 -2.76 6.90 16.57
C LEU A 99 -2.99 5.49 16.02
N VAL A 100 -4.23 5.17 15.64
CA VAL A 100 -4.59 3.85 15.12
C VAL A 100 -4.13 3.65 13.68
N HIS A 101 -4.10 4.72 12.87
CA HIS A 101 -3.55 4.68 11.52
C HIS A 101 -2.02 4.59 11.54
N GLY A 102 -1.35 5.32 12.44
CA GLY A 102 0.11 5.25 12.65
C GLY A 102 0.56 3.87 13.09
N ALA A 103 -0.19 3.24 14.02
CA ALA A 103 0.03 1.84 14.38
C ALA A 103 -0.04 0.87 13.18
N CYS A 104 -0.86 1.16 12.17
CA CYS A 104 -0.94 0.38 10.93
C CYS A 104 0.24 0.64 9.97
N PHE A 105 0.81 1.85 9.98
CA PHE A 105 2.04 2.16 9.26
C PHE A 105 3.23 1.42 9.87
N LEU A 106 3.48 1.59 11.17
CA LEU A 106 4.60 0.92 11.86
C LEU A 106 4.53 -0.61 11.70
N GLU A 107 3.33 -1.20 11.77
CA GLU A 107 3.15 -2.64 11.53
C GLU A 107 3.53 -3.04 10.10
N SER A 108 3.04 -2.30 9.10
CA SER A 108 3.26 -2.59 7.68
C SER A 108 4.71 -2.36 7.27
N ASP A 109 5.40 -1.35 7.80
CA ASP A 109 6.79 -1.05 7.44
C ASP A 109 7.77 -2.09 8.02
N ILE A 110 7.54 -2.49 9.28
CA ILE A 110 8.30 -3.57 9.93
C ILE A 110 7.99 -4.93 9.29
N LEU A 111 6.72 -5.19 8.95
CA LEU A 111 6.33 -6.37 8.16
C LEU A 111 7.06 -6.40 6.82
N HIS A 112 7.03 -5.28 6.10
CA HIS A 112 7.56 -5.15 4.75
C HIS A 112 9.05 -5.45 4.70
N PHE A 113 9.85 -4.74 5.50
CA PHE A 113 11.30 -4.91 5.42
C PHE A 113 11.70 -6.32 5.83
N TYR A 114 11.31 -6.77 7.03
CA TYR A 114 11.82 -8.03 7.57
C TYR A 114 11.17 -9.26 6.94
N ILE A 115 9.84 -9.31 6.85
CA ILE A 115 9.13 -10.55 6.48
C ILE A 115 8.90 -10.64 4.96
N LEU A 116 8.73 -9.52 4.28
CA LEU A 116 8.48 -9.50 2.83
C LEU A 116 9.77 -9.39 2.02
N SER A 117 10.62 -8.39 2.27
CA SER A 117 11.75 -8.08 1.37
C SER A 117 13.12 -8.66 1.79
N LEU A 118 13.47 -8.68 3.08
CA LEU A 118 14.81 -9.08 3.55
C LEU A 118 15.23 -10.49 3.07
N LEU A 119 14.25 -11.37 2.84
CA LEU A 119 14.43 -12.73 2.30
C LEU A 119 15.02 -12.76 0.86
N ASP A 120 15.01 -11.64 0.13
CA ASP A 120 15.72 -11.51 -1.15
C ASP A 120 17.26 -11.39 -0.98
N TYR A 121 17.72 -11.09 0.23
CA TYR A 121 19.11 -10.73 0.53
C TYR A 121 19.80 -11.75 1.45
N ILE A 122 19.03 -12.47 2.28
CA ILE A 122 19.50 -13.49 3.24
C ILE A 122 19.05 -14.90 2.84
N LYS A 123 19.64 -15.95 3.42
CA LYS A 123 19.35 -17.37 3.14
C LYS A 123 18.48 -18.03 4.21
N GLY A 124 18.72 -17.71 5.48
CA GLY A 124 17.99 -18.25 6.62
C GLY A 124 18.18 -19.77 6.82
N PRO A 125 17.44 -20.36 7.78
CA PRO A 125 17.53 -21.79 8.08
C PRO A 125 16.97 -22.66 6.94
N ALA A 126 17.46 -23.90 6.84
CA ALA A 126 17.06 -24.86 5.80
C ALA A 126 15.67 -25.50 6.04
N MET A 127 14.62 -24.67 6.11
CA MET A 127 13.23 -25.07 6.36
C MET A 127 12.24 -24.09 5.71
N ALA A 128 10.97 -24.48 5.59
CA ALA A 128 9.92 -23.53 5.22
C ALA A 128 9.80 -22.40 6.26
N PRO A 129 9.52 -21.13 5.87
CA PRO A 129 9.25 -20.65 4.51
C PRO A 129 10.51 -20.29 3.68
N TRP A 130 11.72 -20.46 4.23
CA TRP A 130 12.99 -20.07 3.60
C TRP A 130 13.44 -20.97 2.44
N GLN A 131 12.85 -22.17 2.34
CA GLN A 131 13.15 -23.15 1.30
C GLN A 131 11.86 -23.67 0.63
N PRO A 132 11.85 -23.86 -0.71
CA PRO A 132 12.95 -23.59 -1.65
C PRO A 132 13.21 -22.09 -1.84
N GLY A 133 14.47 -21.70 -1.97
CA GLY A 133 14.87 -20.31 -2.22
C GLY A 133 16.12 -20.20 -3.10
N TRP A 134 16.30 -19.08 -3.80
CA TRP A 134 17.43 -18.86 -4.70
C TRP A 134 18.69 -18.45 -3.94
N ASP A 135 19.84 -19.05 -4.25
CA ASP A 135 21.15 -18.70 -3.65
C ASP A 135 21.94 -17.68 -4.49
N THR A 136 21.29 -17.10 -5.51
CA THR A 136 21.89 -16.10 -6.40
C THR A 136 21.99 -14.73 -5.73
N GLY A 137 23.11 -14.03 -5.99
CA GLY A 137 23.23 -12.60 -5.69
C GLY A 137 23.21 -12.19 -4.21
N ARG A 138 23.39 -13.14 -3.27
CA ARG A 138 23.62 -12.88 -1.83
C ARG A 138 25.05 -12.41 -1.58
N ARG A 139 25.25 -11.57 -0.56
CA ARG A 139 26.53 -10.88 -0.28
C ARG A 139 26.97 -10.85 1.18
N LEU A 140 26.17 -11.44 2.07
CA LEU A 140 26.39 -11.38 3.51
C LEU A 140 27.39 -12.44 3.95
N ASP A 141 28.16 -12.14 5.01
CA ASP A 141 28.85 -13.16 5.78
C ASP A 141 27.92 -13.81 6.81
N SER A 142 28.35 -14.94 7.37
CA SER A 142 27.54 -15.73 8.32
C SER A 142 27.19 -14.97 9.60
N ALA A 143 27.99 -13.98 10.01
CA ALA A 143 27.75 -13.19 11.22
C ALA A 143 26.66 -12.14 10.98
N THR A 144 26.77 -11.41 9.87
CA THR A 144 25.79 -10.44 9.38
C THR A 144 24.44 -11.10 9.12
N GLU A 145 24.46 -12.27 8.47
CA GLU A 145 23.25 -13.05 8.23
C GLU A 145 22.61 -13.52 9.55
N SER A 146 23.41 -14.02 10.50
CA SER A 146 22.90 -14.44 11.81
C SER A 146 22.26 -13.27 12.59
N ARG A 147 22.85 -12.07 12.51
CA ARG A 147 22.24 -10.84 13.06
C ARG A 147 20.87 -10.58 12.43
N LEU A 148 20.80 -10.50 11.10
CA LEU A 148 19.59 -10.14 10.38
C LEU A 148 18.47 -11.19 10.53
N VAL A 149 18.80 -12.47 10.67
CA VAL A 149 17.85 -13.53 11.07
C VAL A 149 17.35 -13.31 12.50
N GLY A 150 18.20 -12.84 13.42
CA GLY A 150 17.80 -12.43 14.76
C GLY A 150 16.81 -11.26 14.75
N SER A 151 17.13 -10.20 14.00
CA SER A 151 16.25 -9.03 13.81
C SER A 151 14.91 -9.41 13.18
N TYR A 152 14.91 -10.28 12.17
CA TYR A 152 13.70 -10.86 11.57
C TYR A 152 12.78 -11.50 12.61
N LEU A 153 13.34 -12.30 13.53
CA LEU A 153 12.57 -12.96 14.58
C LEU A 153 12.01 -11.95 15.60
N LYS A 154 12.77 -10.92 15.96
CA LYS A 154 12.28 -9.84 16.84
C LYS A 154 11.21 -8.98 16.15
N ALA A 155 11.34 -8.74 14.84
CA ALA A 155 10.35 -8.00 14.06
C ALA A 155 8.95 -8.66 14.08
N ILE A 156 8.87 -9.99 14.13
CA ILE A 156 7.60 -10.73 14.28
C ILE A 156 6.92 -10.41 15.63
N GLU A 157 7.69 -10.20 16.70
CA GLU A 157 7.16 -9.76 17.99
C GLU A 157 6.70 -8.29 17.94
N ILE A 158 7.53 -7.41 17.38
CA ILE A 158 7.28 -5.96 17.37
C ILE A 158 6.09 -5.59 16.46
N ARG A 159 5.93 -6.24 15.29
CA ARG A 159 4.74 -6.05 14.44
C ARG A 159 3.44 -6.43 15.16
N ARG A 160 3.46 -7.48 16.00
CA ARG A 160 2.31 -7.83 16.86
C ARG A 160 2.04 -6.72 17.87
N LYS A 161 3.08 -6.16 18.51
CA LYS A 161 2.94 -5.04 19.44
C LYS A 161 2.40 -3.77 18.78
N CYS A 162 2.70 -3.51 17.51
CA CYS A 162 2.08 -2.43 16.73
C CYS A 162 0.55 -2.61 16.63
N HIS A 163 0.07 -3.83 16.35
CA HIS A 163 -1.35 -4.14 16.37
C HIS A 163 -1.98 -4.09 17.78
N GLU A 164 -1.28 -4.56 18.81
CA GLU A 164 -1.75 -4.45 20.20
C GLU A 164 -1.90 -2.99 20.63
N MET A 165 -0.93 -2.14 20.29
CA MET A 165 -0.95 -0.69 20.51
C MET A 165 -2.11 -0.02 19.79
N GLY A 166 -2.29 -0.30 18.49
CA GLY A 166 -3.42 0.20 17.72
C GLY A 166 -4.77 -0.27 18.27
N ALA A 167 -4.86 -1.48 18.83
CA ALA A 167 -6.11 -2.06 19.31
C ALA A 167 -6.63 -1.39 20.60
N ILE A 168 -5.77 -0.70 21.36
CA ILE A 168 -6.16 0.06 22.57
C ILE A 168 -7.29 1.06 22.27
N TYR A 169 -7.21 1.77 21.15
CA TYR A 169 -8.28 2.67 20.67
C TYR A 169 -9.07 2.05 19.50
N GLY A 170 -8.43 1.26 18.66
CA GLY A 170 -9.04 0.61 17.49
C GLY A 170 -9.95 -0.58 17.82
N GLY A 171 -10.01 -1.05 19.08
CA GLY A 171 -10.77 -2.21 19.55
C GLY A 171 -10.21 -3.56 19.08
N LYS A 172 -9.79 -3.67 17.82
CA LYS A 172 -9.04 -4.79 17.25
C LYS A 172 -8.29 -4.35 16.00
N LEU A 173 -7.12 -4.93 15.74
CA LEU A 173 -6.48 -4.94 14.42
C LEU A 173 -6.20 -6.40 14.00
N PRO A 174 -6.27 -6.75 12.70
CA PRO A 174 -6.69 -5.91 11.58
C PRO A 174 -8.21 -5.63 11.55
N HIS A 175 -8.62 -4.74 10.62
CA HIS A 175 -10.00 -4.31 10.39
C HIS A 175 -10.69 -3.74 11.65
N THR A 176 -10.13 -2.66 12.21
CA THR A 176 -10.76 -1.89 13.29
C THR A 176 -12.14 -1.35 12.85
N PRO A 177 -13.19 -1.44 13.70
CA PRO A 177 -14.50 -0.85 13.41
C PRO A 177 -14.63 0.61 13.87
N SER A 178 -13.57 1.20 14.44
CA SER A 178 -13.66 2.45 15.21
C SER A 178 -13.71 3.73 14.36
N PHE A 179 -13.41 3.63 13.06
CA PHE A 179 -13.50 4.75 12.12
C PHE A 179 -14.95 4.97 11.68
N ILE A 180 -15.48 6.16 11.95
CA ILE A 180 -16.85 6.56 11.60
C ILE A 180 -16.87 7.99 11.05
N ALA A 181 -17.94 8.35 10.34
CA ALA A 181 -18.24 9.76 10.04
C ALA A 181 -18.27 10.58 11.34
N GLY A 182 -17.78 11.81 11.31
CA GLY A 182 -17.72 12.70 12.46
C GLY A 182 -16.69 12.33 13.53
N GLY A 183 -15.87 11.27 13.33
CA GLY A 183 -14.68 11.03 14.15
C GLY A 183 -14.37 9.56 14.43
N PHE A 184 -14.36 9.20 15.72
CA PHE A 184 -13.84 7.93 16.23
C PHE A 184 -14.65 7.43 17.43
N THR A 185 -14.87 6.12 17.54
CA THR A 185 -15.79 5.53 18.54
C THR A 185 -15.23 5.42 19.96
N ALA A 186 -13.90 5.49 20.13
CA ALA A 186 -13.27 5.28 21.43
C ALA A 186 -13.41 6.51 22.35
N VAL A 187 -13.33 6.27 23.65
CA VAL A 187 -13.22 7.28 24.70
C VAL A 187 -11.96 6.96 25.50
N SER A 188 -11.06 7.93 25.63
CA SER A 188 -9.74 7.67 26.23
C SER A 188 -9.80 7.56 27.76
N THR A 189 -9.02 6.64 28.32
CA THR A 189 -8.78 6.53 29.77
C THR A 189 -7.30 6.74 30.08
N ALA A 190 -6.98 7.08 31.33
CA ALA A 190 -5.60 7.16 31.80
C ALA A 190 -4.83 5.84 31.60
N GLN A 191 -5.51 4.68 31.72
CA GLN A 191 -4.91 3.38 31.45
C GLN A 191 -4.57 3.21 29.96
N ASN A 192 -5.49 3.57 29.06
CA ASN A 192 -5.23 3.50 27.61
C ASN A 192 -4.00 4.33 27.20
N LYS A 193 -3.80 5.51 27.80
CA LYS A 193 -2.59 6.32 27.54
C LYS A 193 -1.32 5.62 28.02
N THR A 194 -1.31 5.08 29.24
CA THR A 194 -0.17 4.34 29.80
C THR A 194 0.17 3.08 28.99
N ASP A 195 -0.83 2.29 28.60
CA ASP A 195 -0.63 1.06 27.83
C ASP A 195 -0.07 1.37 26.44
N PHE A 196 -0.62 2.41 25.78
CA PHE A 196 -0.17 2.84 24.46
C PHE A 196 1.25 3.37 24.51
N GLN A 197 1.57 4.22 25.50
CA GLN A 197 2.91 4.74 25.73
C GLN A 197 3.93 3.62 25.91
N THR A 198 3.59 2.60 26.71
CA THR A 198 4.49 1.48 27.02
C THR A 198 4.86 0.70 25.75
N LEU A 199 3.88 0.43 24.88
CA LEU A 199 4.13 -0.25 23.61
C LEU A 199 4.87 0.66 22.61
N LEU A 200 4.49 1.94 22.52
CA LEU A 200 5.12 2.91 21.62
C LEU A 200 6.62 3.06 21.94
N THR A 201 7.00 3.14 23.21
CA THR A 201 8.41 3.22 23.63
C THR A 201 9.22 1.99 23.21
N GLU A 202 8.68 0.76 23.30
CA GLU A 202 9.39 -0.43 22.81
C GLU A 202 9.50 -0.44 21.26
N ILE A 203 8.46 0.02 20.56
CA ILE A 203 8.45 0.08 19.10
C ILE A 203 9.46 1.14 18.59
N ILE A 204 9.52 2.32 19.21
CA ILE A 204 10.52 3.36 18.91
C ILE A 204 11.93 2.81 19.07
N ALA A 205 12.24 2.17 20.22
CA ALA A 205 13.55 1.60 20.47
C ALA A 205 13.94 0.54 19.43
N PHE A 206 13.01 -0.33 19.01
CA PHE A 206 13.27 -1.27 17.92
C PHE A 206 13.53 -0.58 16.56
N ILE A 207 12.82 0.51 16.27
CA ILE A 207 13.01 1.26 15.02
C ILE A 207 14.40 1.92 14.99
N GLU A 208 14.78 2.61 16.07
CA GLU A 208 16.07 3.31 16.19
C GLU A 208 17.26 2.36 16.31
N GLU A 209 17.19 1.35 17.18
CA GLU A 209 18.33 0.50 17.52
C GLU A 209 18.50 -0.71 16.58
N THR A 210 17.45 -1.10 15.84
CA THR A 210 17.46 -2.30 14.98
C THR A 210 17.03 -2.01 13.54
N TYR A 211 15.85 -1.42 13.30
CA TYR A 211 15.30 -1.30 11.94
C TYR A 211 16.13 -0.36 11.05
N ILE A 212 16.36 0.88 11.47
CA ILE A 212 17.18 1.81 10.68
C ILE A 212 18.61 1.25 10.48
N PRO A 213 19.35 0.80 11.51
CA PRO A 213 20.69 0.23 11.35
C PRO A 213 20.76 -1.01 10.45
N ASP A 214 19.72 -1.84 10.40
CA ASP A 214 19.67 -3.02 9.51
C ASP A 214 19.41 -2.63 8.04
N VAL A 215 18.63 -1.58 7.79
CA VAL A 215 18.44 -1.02 6.44
C VAL A 215 19.71 -0.32 5.95
N GLU A 216 20.39 0.45 6.82
CA GLU A 216 21.69 1.08 6.53
C GLU A 216 22.76 0.03 6.20
N LEU A 217 22.84 -1.04 7.00
CA LEU A 217 23.73 -2.18 6.77
C LEU A 217 23.42 -2.87 5.42
N LEU A 218 22.15 -3.05 5.08
CA LEU A 218 21.76 -3.62 3.79
C LEU A 218 22.18 -2.69 2.63
N GLY A 219 21.92 -1.39 2.74
CA GLY A 219 22.34 -0.40 1.75
C GLY A 219 23.86 -0.37 1.53
N ALA A 220 24.65 -0.51 2.61
CA ALA A 220 26.11 -0.57 2.53
C ALA A 220 26.64 -1.85 1.84
N LEU A 221 25.90 -2.97 1.92
CA LEU A 221 26.24 -4.25 1.26
C LEU A 221 25.75 -4.31 -0.20
N TYR A 222 24.73 -3.51 -0.55
CA TYR A 222 24.13 -3.43 -1.87
C TYR A 222 24.18 -1.99 -2.46
N PRO A 223 25.37 -1.34 -2.54
CA PRO A 223 25.47 0.06 -2.96
C PRO A 223 25.10 0.29 -4.44
N ASP A 224 25.16 -0.75 -5.27
CA ASP A 224 24.65 -0.75 -6.64
C ASP A 224 23.13 -0.59 -6.71
N TYR A 225 22.39 -1.02 -5.69
CA TYR A 225 20.93 -0.90 -5.64
C TYR A 225 20.43 0.53 -5.35
N TYR A 226 21.33 1.48 -5.09
CA TYR A 226 21.02 2.92 -5.17
C TYR A 226 20.94 3.45 -6.62
N ASN A 227 21.34 2.64 -7.61
CA ASN A 227 21.35 3.01 -9.04
C ASN A 227 20.43 2.10 -9.88
N ILE A 228 19.64 1.23 -9.24
CA ILE A 228 18.74 0.28 -9.89
C ILE A 228 17.29 0.66 -9.54
N GLY A 229 16.39 0.59 -10.51
CA GLY A 229 14.95 0.73 -10.27
C GLY A 229 14.44 2.15 -10.10
N LYS A 230 14.97 3.12 -10.87
CA LYS A 230 14.54 4.52 -10.85
C LYS A 230 13.11 4.73 -11.34
N GLY A 231 12.74 4.07 -12.44
CA GLY A 231 11.49 4.36 -13.16
C GLY A 231 11.43 5.82 -13.62
N TYR A 232 10.22 6.39 -13.64
CA TYR A 232 9.99 7.77 -14.09
C TYR A 232 10.60 8.86 -13.19
N GLY A 233 10.92 8.58 -11.93
CA GLY A 233 11.45 9.57 -10.97
C GLY A 233 10.44 10.62 -10.46
N ASN A 234 9.24 10.68 -11.02
CA ASN A 234 8.13 11.52 -10.53
C ASN A 234 7.49 10.89 -9.28
N LEU A 235 7.28 11.69 -8.24
CA LEU A 235 6.81 11.25 -6.91
C LEU A 235 5.60 12.06 -6.44
N MET A 236 4.59 11.40 -5.86
CA MET A 236 3.35 12.03 -5.40
C MET A 236 2.93 11.59 -3.99
N SER A 237 2.45 12.56 -3.20
CA SER A 237 1.83 12.39 -1.88
C SER A 237 0.47 13.10 -1.84
N TYR A 238 -0.55 12.46 -1.30
CA TYR A 238 -1.85 13.05 -0.93
C TYR A 238 -1.86 13.60 0.50
N GLY A 239 -0.82 13.30 1.28
CA GLY A 239 -0.68 13.71 2.67
C GLY A 239 -1.49 12.88 3.67
N VAL A 240 -1.01 12.82 4.92
CA VAL A 240 -1.58 11.96 5.98
C VAL A 240 -1.24 12.45 7.39
N PHE A 241 -2.04 12.00 8.35
CA PHE A 241 -2.02 12.38 9.78
C PHE A 241 -2.28 13.87 9.99
N GLN A 242 -3.55 14.24 10.12
CA GLN A 242 -3.95 15.63 10.32
C GLN A 242 -3.44 16.16 11.67
N GLU A 243 -2.71 17.27 11.66
CA GLU A 243 -2.23 17.95 12.85
C GLU A 243 -2.32 19.47 12.70
N GLY A 244 -2.95 20.13 13.68
CA GLY A 244 -3.30 21.54 13.59
C GLY A 244 -4.12 21.86 12.33
N ALA A 245 -3.59 22.74 11.48
CA ALA A 245 -4.17 23.12 10.20
C ALA A 245 -3.58 22.36 8.99
N GLY A 246 -2.68 21.39 9.23
CA GLY A 246 -1.94 20.66 8.19
C GLY A 246 -1.88 19.16 8.46
N THR A 247 -0.80 18.54 8.02
CA THR A 247 -0.56 17.08 8.09
C THR A 247 0.93 16.81 8.35
N LEU A 248 1.26 15.72 9.07
CA LEU A 248 2.65 15.30 9.34
C LEU A 248 3.45 15.07 8.05
N PHE A 249 2.76 14.52 7.05
CA PHE A 249 3.22 14.46 5.67
C PHE A 249 2.29 15.30 4.82
N ALA A 250 2.81 16.36 4.22
CA ALA A 250 2.09 17.24 3.32
C ALA A 250 1.73 16.55 2.00
N PRO A 251 0.62 16.97 1.34
CA PRO A 251 0.36 16.68 -0.07
C PRO A 251 1.35 17.44 -0.96
N GLY A 252 1.68 16.85 -2.11
CA GLY A 252 2.52 17.51 -3.11
C GLY A 252 3.10 16.55 -4.14
N LEU A 253 3.83 17.14 -5.08
CA LEU A 253 4.46 16.48 -6.21
C LEU A 253 5.94 16.87 -6.29
N VAL A 254 6.80 15.92 -6.66
CA VAL A 254 8.19 16.16 -7.04
C VAL A 254 8.42 15.50 -8.40
N ASN A 255 8.82 16.28 -9.40
CA ASN A 255 9.09 15.76 -10.75
C ASN A 255 10.56 15.33 -10.85
N ASP A 256 10.85 14.41 -11.77
CA ASP A 256 12.23 13.93 -11.97
C ASP A 256 13.22 15.08 -12.25
N GLY A 257 14.40 14.98 -11.64
CA GLY A 257 15.44 16.02 -11.71
C GLY A 257 15.08 17.34 -11.01
N SER A 258 13.95 17.46 -10.32
CA SER A 258 13.54 18.66 -9.58
C SER A 258 13.60 18.47 -8.07
N GLU A 259 13.99 19.54 -7.37
CA GLU A 259 13.85 19.69 -5.91
C GLU A 259 12.60 20.54 -5.56
N ALA A 260 11.90 21.08 -6.56
CA ALA A 260 10.74 21.95 -6.33
C ALA A 260 9.48 21.13 -6.03
N ILE A 261 8.97 21.27 -4.81
CA ILE A 261 7.68 20.70 -4.40
C ILE A 261 6.56 21.51 -5.06
N GLN A 262 5.77 20.85 -5.90
CA GLN A 262 4.60 21.43 -6.56
C GLN A 262 3.31 21.08 -5.80
N ALA A 263 2.33 21.99 -5.86
CA ALA A 263 1.02 21.75 -5.26
C ALA A 263 0.26 20.66 -6.02
N LEU A 264 -0.39 19.77 -5.26
CA LEU A 264 -1.27 18.73 -5.79
C LEU A 264 -2.64 19.33 -6.16
N ASP A 265 -3.05 19.25 -7.43
CA ASP A 265 -4.43 19.47 -7.87
C ASP A 265 -5.12 18.13 -8.11
N ILE A 266 -5.99 17.74 -7.19
CA ILE A 266 -6.67 16.45 -7.20
C ILE A 266 -7.61 16.30 -8.42
N GLY A 267 -8.01 17.40 -9.05
CA GLY A 267 -8.80 17.39 -10.28
C GLY A 267 -8.05 16.87 -11.50
N GLN A 268 -6.72 16.75 -11.43
CA GLN A 268 -5.86 16.18 -12.48
C GLN A 268 -5.79 14.65 -12.46
N VAL A 269 -6.38 13.98 -11.46
CA VAL A 269 -6.35 12.51 -11.35
C VAL A 269 -7.35 11.89 -12.33
N THR A 270 -6.87 11.04 -13.22
CA THR A 270 -7.72 10.20 -14.10
C THR A 270 -7.35 8.73 -13.96
N GLU A 271 -8.27 7.83 -14.30
CA GLU A 271 -8.00 6.40 -14.44
C GLU A 271 -8.22 5.95 -15.88
N GLN A 272 -7.17 5.43 -16.51
CA GLN A 272 -7.25 4.79 -17.81
C GLN A 272 -7.48 3.28 -17.66
N VAL A 273 -8.12 2.67 -18.66
CA VAL A 273 -8.45 1.24 -18.68
C VAL A 273 -8.15 0.56 -20.02
N THR A 274 -7.52 1.23 -20.98
CA THR A 274 -7.20 0.66 -22.31
C THR A 274 -6.55 -0.72 -22.21
N HIS A 275 -5.51 -0.84 -21.37
CA HIS A 275 -4.79 -2.09 -21.11
C HIS A 275 -5.29 -2.87 -19.88
N SER A 276 -6.47 -2.51 -19.37
CA SER A 276 -7.12 -3.11 -18.20
C SER A 276 -8.40 -3.84 -18.60
N TRP A 277 -8.81 -4.85 -17.83
CA TRP A 277 -10.04 -5.61 -18.08
C TRP A 277 -11.33 -4.87 -17.65
N TYR A 278 -11.51 -3.64 -18.13
CA TYR A 278 -12.73 -2.83 -17.98
C TYR A 278 -13.19 -2.25 -19.32
N ASP A 279 -14.47 -1.90 -19.41
CA ASP A 279 -15.10 -1.32 -20.60
C ASP A 279 -14.45 0.01 -21.01
N ASP A 280 -14.10 0.18 -22.30
CA ASP A 280 -13.48 1.41 -22.80
C ASP A 280 -14.36 2.66 -22.64
N ALA A 281 -15.67 2.50 -22.45
CA ALA A 281 -16.57 3.59 -22.07
C ALA A 281 -16.28 4.17 -20.66
N THR A 282 -15.44 3.53 -19.85
CA THR A 282 -14.96 4.06 -18.55
C THR A 282 -13.55 4.65 -18.60
N ASN A 283 -12.90 4.67 -19.77
CA ASN A 283 -11.52 5.14 -19.94
C ASN A 283 -11.33 6.65 -19.68
N ASP A 284 -10.18 6.97 -19.08
CA ASP A 284 -9.64 8.33 -18.85
C ASP A 284 -10.59 9.26 -18.08
N LYS A 285 -11.24 8.72 -17.04
CA LYS A 285 -12.19 9.45 -16.20
C LYS A 285 -11.57 9.84 -14.85
N HIS A 286 -11.90 11.03 -14.37
CA HIS A 286 -11.65 11.39 -12.98
C HIS A 286 -12.57 10.58 -12.03
N PRO A 287 -12.08 10.06 -10.89
CA PRO A 287 -12.86 9.15 -10.03
C PRO A 287 -14.22 9.68 -9.53
N SER A 288 -14.44 11.00 -9.46
CA SER A 288 -15.78 11.54 -9.11
C SER A 288 -16.87 11.26 -10.16
N VAL A 289 -16.49 10.92 -11.39
CA VAL A 289 -17.37 10.52 -12.50
C VAL A 289 -16.94 9.19 -13.14
N GLY A 290 -16.04 8.47 -12.46
CA GLY A 290 -15.56 7.16 -12.87
C GLY A 290 -16.64 6.08 -12.72
N ASP A 291 -16.44 4.96 -13.43
CA ASP A 291 -17.29 3.78 -13.30
C ASP A 291 -16.43 2.53 -13.47
N THR A 292 -16.87 1.42 -12.86
CA THR A 292 -16.14 0.15 -12.80
C THR A 292 -16.98 -0.94 -13.45
N VAL A 293 -16.87 -1.04 -14.77
CA VAL A 293 -17.57 -2.03 -15.60
C VAL A 293 -16.55 -3.07 -16.06
N PRO A 294 -16.49 -4.27 -15.44
CA PRO A 294 -15.49 -5.29 -15.79
C PRO A 294 -15.76 -5.90 -17.18
N GLN A 295 -14.71 -6.04 -17.98
CA GLN A 295 -14.74 -6.65 -19.31
C GLN A 295 -13.55 -7.60 -19.50
N HIS A 296 -13.80 -8.90 -19.40
CA HIS A 296 -12.82 -9.96 -19.67
C HIS A 296 -13.45 -11.07 -20.54
N PRO A 297 -12.82 -11.50 -21.65
CA PRO A 297 -11.58 -10.97 -22.20
C PRO A 297 -11.76 -9.59 -22.86
N LYS A 298 -10.67 -8.83 -22.96
CA LYS A 298 -10.55 -7.59 -23.73
C LYS A 298 -9.25 -7.68 -24.55
N ALA A 299 -9.27 -7.19 -25.80
CA ALA A 299 -8.18 -7.40 -26.75
C ALA A 299 -6.82 -6.87 -26.27
N GLU A 300 -6.77 -5.59 -25.87
CA GLU A 300 -5.55 -4.93 -25.35
C GLU A 300 -5.38 -5.10 -23.83
N GLY A 301 -6.35 -5.72 -23.15
CA GLY A 301 -6.38 -5.82 -21.69
C GLY A 301 -5.49 -6.94 -21.16
N TYR A 302 -4.59 -6.61 -20.23
CA TYR A 302 -3.72 -7.60 -19.58
C TYR A 302 -3.75 -7.58 -18.03
N SER A 303 -4.53 -6.69 -17.41
CA SER A 303 -4.51 -6.52 -15.95
C SER A 303 -5.88 -6.14 -15.38
N TRP A 304 -6.21 -6.59 -14.16
CA TRP A 304 -7.37 -6.07 -13.40
C TRP A 304 -7.09 -4.72 -12.72
N LEU A 305 -5.84 -4.25 -12.78
CA LEU A 305 -5.46 -2.91 -12.34
C LEU A 305 -5.98 -1.88 -13.34
N LYS A 306 -6.68 -0.84 -12.87
CA LYS A 306 -6.83 0.40 -13.63
C LYS A 306 -5.45 1.09 -13.73
N ALA A 307 -5.31 2.10 -14.60
CA ALA A 307 -4.08 2.86 -14.82
C ALA A 307 -4.25 4.34 -14.41
N PRO A 308 -4.04 4.70 -13.12
CA PRO A 308 -4.16 6.08 -12.67
C PRO A 308 -3.07 6.99 -13.24
N ARG A 309 -3.44 8.21 -13.63
CA ARG A 309 -2.53 9.24 -14.14
C ARG A 309 -2.82 10.57 -13.45
N TYR A 310 -1.78 11.38 -13.24
CA TYR A 310 -1.92 12.77 -12.80
C TYR A 310 -1.57 13.67 -13.98
N SER A 311 -2.55 14.41 -14.50
CA SER A 311 -2.40 15.24 -15.72
C SER A 311 -1.76 14.45 -16.87
N GLY A 312 -2.29 13.24 -17.13
CA GLY A 312 -1.79 12.30 -18.13
C GLY A 312 -0.43 11.65 -17.84
N THR A 313 0.22 11.96 -16.71
CA THR A 313 1.59 11.54 -16.40
C THR A 313 1.63 10.47 -15.30
N ASN A 314 2.62 9.57 -15.36
CA ASN A 314 2.94 8.59 -14.33
C ASN A 314 3.63 9.24 -13.11
N TYR A 315 3.17 8.86 -11.91
CA TYR A 315 3.81 9.18 -10.63
C TYR A 315 3.93 7.92 -9.79
N GLU A 316 5.05 7.78 -9.08
CA GLU A 316 5.23 6.80 -8.03
C GLU A 316 4.72 7.35 -6.69
N CYS A 317 4.09 6.49 -5.90
CA CYS A 317 3.58 6.78 -4.57
C CYS A 317 4.24 5.87 -3.53
N GLY A 318 4.27 6.28 -2.26
CA GLY A 318 4.81 5.48 -1.17
C GLY A 318 5.73 6.25 -0.24
N PRO A 319 6.49 5.57 0.63
CA PRO A 319 7.33 6.23 1.63
C PRO A 319 8.37 7.16 1.01
N LEU A 320 9.01 6.73 -0.08
CA LEU A 320 9.95 7.57 -0.82
C LEU A 320 9.29 8.86 -1.34
N ALA A 321 8.07 8.76 -1.85
CA ALA A 321 7.34 9.93 -2.34
C ALA A 321 6.96 10.89 -1.20
N ARG A 322 6.41 10.38 -0.09
CA ARG A 322 6.09 11.19 1.08
C ARG A 322 7.32 11.90 1.66
N MET A 323 8.40 11.17 1.89
CA MET A 323 9.62 11.72 2.49
C MET A 323 10.30 12.72 1.54
N ARG A 324 10.29 12.50 0.22
CA ARG A 324 10.80 13.49 -0.76
C ARG A 324 9.94 14.73 -0.87
N VAL A 325 8.60 14.59 -0.90
CA VAL A 325 7.65 15.73 -0.92
C VAL A 325 7.76 16.59 0.34
N ASN A 326 8.17 16.02 1.48
CA ASN A 326 8.32 16.75 2.74
C ASN A 326 9.76 17.22 3.01
N GLY A 327 10.72 16.90 2.14
CA GLY A 327 12.14 17.23 2.32
C GLY A 327 12.86 16.42 3.40
N ASP A 328 12.24 15.36 3.93
CA ASP A 328 12.81 14.48 4.95
C ASP A 328 13.81 13.46 4.37
N TYR A 329 13.86 13.29 3.04
CA TYR A 329 14.79 12.39 2.35
C TYR A 329 15.58 13.11 1.25
N ALA A 330 16.91 12.97 1.27
CA ALA A 330 17.82 13.58 0.31
C ALA A 330 18.43 12.59 -0.70
N GLY A 331 18.07 11.31 -0.63
CA GLY A 331 18.54 10.27 -1.55
C GLY A 331 17.83 10.31 -2.91
N GLY A 332 18.18 9.35 -3.76
CA GLY A 332 17.72 9.25 -5.14
C GLY A 332 16.31 8.67 -5.29
N VAL A 333 16.10 7.98 -6.42
CA VAL A 333 14.96 7.08 -6.62
C VAL A 333 15.52 5.75 -7.10
N SER A 334 15.39 4.71 -6.27
CA SER A 334 15.97 3.39 -6.48
C SER A 334 15.38 2.36 -5.53
N VAL A 335 15.78 1.09 -5.68
CA VAL A 335 15.41 0.02 -4.74
C VAL A 335 15.85 0.34 -3.30
N MET A 336 17.10 0.79 -3.07
CA MET A 336 17.54 1.10 -1.71
C MET A 336 16.94 2.40 -1.16
N ASP A 337 16.72 3.42 -2.00
CA ASP A 337 16.07 4.67 -1.57
C ASP A 337 14.65 4.38 -1.00
N ARG A 338 13.90 3.46 -1.63
CA ARG A 338 12.58 3.02 -1.12
C ARG A 338 12.65 2.30 0.22
N HIS A 339 13.71 1.54 0.50
CA HIS A 339 13.88 0.91 1.81
C HIS A 339 14.28 1.92 2.88
N MET A 340 15.20 2.84 2.57
CA MET A 340 15.67 3.85 3.51
C MET A 340 14.59 4.87 3.87
N ALA A 341 13.85 5.38 2.88
CA ALA A 341 12.73 6.27 3.14
C ALA A 341 11.66 5.62 4.03
N ARG A 342 11.42 4.31 3.90
CA ARG A 342 10.44 3.57 4.70
C ARG A 342 10.87 3.39 6.17
N SER A 343 12.15 3.10 6.44
CA SER A 343 12.62 3.00 7.84
C SER A 343 12.66 4.35 8.55
N GLN A 344 13.05 5.42 7.82
CA GLN A 344 13.04 6.78 8.34
C GLN A 344 11.61 7.32 8.53
N GLU A 345 10.67 7.00 7.63
CA GLU A 345 9.25 7.31 7.81
C GLU A 345 8.69 6.66 9.08
N ALA A 346 8.96 5.36 9.30
CA ALA A 346 8.49 4.66 10.50
C ALA A 346 8.94 5.37 11.79
N PHE A 347 10.17 5.89 11.83
CA PHE A 347 10.64 6.69 12.95
C PHE A 347 9.92 8.04 13.10
N LYS A 348 9.73 8.77 12.00
CA LYS A 348 8.98 10.05 11.98
C LYS A 348 7.54 9.86 12.47
N ILE A 349 6.86 8.80 12.03
CA ILE A 349 5.51 8.43 12.49
C ILE A 349 5.52 8.09 13.98
N ALA A 350 6.42 7.21 14.43
CA ALA A 350 6.46 6.78 15.82
C ALA A 350 6.75 7.96 16.78
N SER A 351 7.60 8.90 16.37
CA SER A 351 7.84 10.14 17.11
C SER A 351 6.62 11.06 17.17
N ALA A 352 5.90 11.24 16.07
CA ALA A 352 4.68 12.05 16.03
C ALA A 352 3.53 11.43 16.87
N MET A 353 3.47 10.10 16.95
CA MET A 353 2.49 9.40 17.79
C MET A 353 2.60 9.75 19.28
N GLN A 354 3.77 10.15 19.77
CA GLN A 354 3.92 10.70 21.13
C GLN A 354 3.09 11.97 21.30
N VAL A 355 3.22 12.92 20.37
CA VAL A 355 2.53 14.21 20.39
C VAL A 355 1.01 14.01 20.30
N TRP A 356 0.56 13.12 19.42
CA TRP A 356 -0.87 12.81 19.29
C TRP A 356 -1.42 12.11 20.53
N LEU A 357 -0.65 11.22 21.16
CA LEU A 357 -1.05 10.53 22.39
C LEU A 357 -1.23 11.54 23.53
N ASP A 358 -0.29 12.47 23.68
CA ASP A 358 -0.36 13.53 24.68
C ASP A 358 -1.58 14.44 24.46
N ALA A 359 -1.89 14.78 23.20
CA ALA A 359 -3.06 15.56 22.80
C ALA A 359 -4.43 14.88 22.98
N VAL A 360 -4.49 13.55 23.22
CA VAL A 360 -5.75 12.88 23.58
C VAL A 360 -6.08 13.15 25.05
N GLU A 361 -7.11 13.97 25.29
CA GLU A 361 -7.66 14.21 26.63
C GLU A 361 -8.39 12.97 27.20
N VAL A 362 -8.20 12.69 28.48
CA VAL A 362 -8.88 11.59 29.18
C VAL A 362 -10.36 11.91 29.36
N GLY A 363 -11.23 10.98 28.99
CA GLY A 363 -12.69 11.13 29.01
C GLY A 363 -13.28 11.91 27.83
N ALA A 364 -12.44 12.46 26.93
CA ALA A 364 -12.93 13.19 25.76
C ALA A 364 -13.62 12.25 24.76
N TYR A 365 -14.73 12.73 24.19
CA TYR A 365 -15.50 12.00 23.19
C TYR A 365 -14.94 12.28 21.79
N GLY A 366 -14.60 11.21 21.05
CA GLY A 366 -13.96 11.31 19.74
C GLY A 366 -14.89 11.58 18.56
N TYR A 367 -16.17 11.89 18.76
CA TYR A 367 -17.21 11.86 17.72
C TYR A 367 -18.19 13.04 17.80
N SER A 368 -18.46 13.65 16.63
CA SER A 368 -19.53 14.61 16.38
C SER A 368 -20.62 13.97 15.50
N PRO A 369 -21.89 13.89 15.94
CA PRO A 369 -22.94 13.25 15.15
C PRO A 369 -23.33 14.08 13.91
N ALA A 370 -23.60 13.38 12.81
CA ALA A 370 -24.12 13.95 11.57
C ALA A 370 -25.23 13.06 10.99
N ALA A 371 -26.23 13.70 10.37
CA ALA A 371 -27.26 13.00 9.62
C ALA A 371 -26.73 12.58 8.24
N VAL A 372 -27.24 11.47 7.71
CA VAL A 372 -26.93 11.08 6.32
C VAL A 372 -27.62 12.09 5.37
N PRO A 373 -26.94 12.61 4.33
CA PRO A 373 -27.57 13.49 3.37
C PRO A 373 -28.74 12.81 2.62
N THR A 374 -29.91 13.43 2.68
CA THR A 374 -31.06 13.08 1.82
C THR A 374 -30.90 13.66 0.42
N ALA A 375 -30.40 14.90 0.33
CA ALA A 375 -30.00 15.55 -0.91
C ALA A 375 -28.71 14.95 -1.48
N GLU A 376 -28.52 15.07 -2.79
CA GLU A 376 -27.31 14.59 -3.46
C GLU A 376 -26.06 15.34 -2.96
N LYS A 377 -25.06 14.58 -2.49
CA LYS A 377 -23.80 15.09 -1.95
C LYS A 377 -22.64 14.19 -2.35
N SER A 378 -21.61 14.78 -2.93
CA SER A 378 -20.33 14.09 -3.14
C SER A 378 -19.37 14.37 -2.01
N GLY A 379 -18.49 13.41 -1.72
CA GLY A 379 -17.39 13.55 -0.77
C GLY A 379 -16.10 12.95 -1.33
N VAL A 380 -14.97 13.51 -0.92
CA VAL A 380 -13.63 12.99 -1.24
C VAL A 380 -12.85 12.82 0.06
N GLY A 381 -12.29 11.64 0.28
CA GLY A 381 -11.40 11.34 1.39
C GLY A 381 -10.04 10.92 0.87
N LEU A 382 -9.05 11.79 1.05
CA LEU A 382 -7.67 11.55 0.65
C LEU A 382 -6.82 11.28 1.89
N THR A 383 -5.94 10.31 1.78
CA THR A 383 -4.99 9.93 2.81
C THR A 383 -3.83 9.16 2.19
N GLU A 384 -2.95 8.63 3.01
CA GLU A 384 -1.91 7.69 2.60
C GLU A 384 -2.17 6.34 3.26
N ALA A 385 -1.95 5.26 2.52
CA ALA A 385 -1.62 3.97 3.09
C ALA A 385 -0.08 3.84 3.20
N PRO A 386 0.45 2.82 3.90
CA PRO A 386 1.90 2.60 3.96
C PRO A 386 2.56 2.53 2.57
N ARG A 387 1.78 2.13 1.56
CA ARG A 387 2.19 1.98 0.16
C ARG A 387 2.05 3.23 -0.71
N GLY A 388 1.45 4.31 -0.21
CA GLY A 388 1.33 5.60 -0.91
C GLY A 388 -0.06 6.23 -0.88
N ALA A 389 -0.30 7.12 -1.84
CA ALA A 389 -1.54 7.86 -2.05
C ALA A 389 -2.79 6.98 -2.18
N LEU A 390 -3.76 7.20 -1.30
CA LEU A 390 -5.05 6.51 -1.27
C LEU A 390 -6.19 7.53 -1.30
N GLY A 391 -7.04 7.44 -2.32
CA GLY A 391 -8.22 8.30 -2.46
C GLY A 391 -9.51 7.49 -2.56
N HIS A 392 -10.54 7.97 -1.87
CA HIS A 392 -11.91 7.47 -1.97
C HIS A 392 -12.83 8.61 -2.42
N TRP A 393 -13.70 8.33 -3.38
CA TRP A 393 -14.73 9.23 -3.88
C TRP A 393 -16.10 8.59 -3.70
N LEU A 394 -17.05 9.37 -3.18
CA LEU A 394 -18.40 8.94 -2.86
C LEU A 394 -19.39 9.96 -3.43
N THR A 395 -20.53 9.47 -3.91
CA THR A 395 -21.75 10.28 -4.02
C THR A 395 -22.87 9.60 -3.23
N VAL A 396 -23.50 10.35 -2.32
CA VAL A 396 -24.69 9.95 -1.56
C VAL A 396 -25.92 10.61 -2.18
N LYS A 397 -27.01 9.87 -2.28
CA LYS A 397 -28.33 10.35 -2.74
C LYS A 397 -29.41 9.54 -2.04
N GLU A 398 -30.48 10.20 -1.55
CA GLU A 398 -31.60 9.51 -0.89
C GLU A 398 -31.12 8.59 0.25
N GLU A 399 -30.14 9.08 1.04
CA GLU A 399 -29.47 8.37 2.14
C GLU A 399 -28.71 7.09 1.74
N LYS A 400 -28.52 6.83 0.44
CA LYS A 400 -27.77 5.69 -0.11
C LYS A 400 -26.53 6.12 -0.87
N VAL A 401 -25.54 5.23 -0.94
CA VAL A 401 -24.43 5.37 -1.87
C VAL A 401 -24.95 5.24 -3.31
N ALA A 402 -24.84 6.31 -4.09
CA ALA A 402 -25.16 6.34 -5.52
C ALA A 402 -23.96 5.97 -6.40
N ALA A 403 -22.74 6.32 -5.97
CA ALA A 403 -21.49 5.95 -6.62
C ALA A 403 -20.36 5.87 -5.59
N TYR A 404 -19.39 4.97 -5.82
CA TYR A 404 -18.17 4.85 -5.03
C TYR A 404 -17.01 4.50 -5.96
N GLN A 405 -15.88 5.22 -5.87
CA GLN A 405 -14.66 4.92 -6.60
C GLN A 405 -13.45 4.96 -5.66
N VAL A 406 -12.46 4.11 -5.90
CA VAL A 406 -11.28 3.97 -5.05
C VAL A 406 -10.01 3.91 -5.90
N VAL A 407 -9.11 4.87 -5.71
CA VAL A 407 -7.77 4.85 -6.32
C VAL A 407 -6.75 4.52 -5.24
N THR A 408 -6.08 3.38 -5.36
CA THR A 408 -5.14 2.88 -4.35
C THR A 408 -3.69 3.00 -4.77
N PRO A 409 -2.73 2.94 -3.83
CA PRO A 409 -1.32 3.21 -4.15
C PRO A 409 -0.71 2.19 -5.09
N THR A 410 -1.15 0.94 -5.01
CA THR A 410 -0.67 -0.12 -5.88
C THR A 410 -1.29 -0.03 -7.29
N CYS A 411 -2.47 0.59 -7.47
CA CYS A 411 -2.93 0.97 -8.82
C CYS A 411 -2.00 2.00 -9.47
N TRP A 412 -1.52 3.00 -8.73
CA TRP A 412 -0.47 3.92 -9.21
C TRP A 412 0.81 3.15 -9.55
N ASN A 413 1.41 2.47 -8.57
CA ASN A 413 2.74 1.90 -8.71
C ASN A 413 2.81 0.71 -9.69
N CYS A 414 1.82 -0.18 -9.68
CA CYS A 414 1.74 -1.35 -10.56
C CYS A 414 0.83 -1.11 -11.78
N SER A 415 0.51 0.15 -12.09
CA SER A 415 -0.33 0.52 -13.25
C SER A 415 0.07 -0.27 -14.50
N PRO A 416 -0.89 -0.76 -15.30
CA PRO A 416 -0.60 -1.19 -16.65
C PRO A 416 -0.35 0.03 -17.56
N ARG A 417 -0.02 -0.23 -18.82
CA ARG A 417 0.26 0.80 -19.84
C ARG A 417 -0.89 1.77 -20.04
N ASP A 418 -0.56 3.03 -20.29
CA ASP A 418 -1.54 4.06 -20.68
C ASP A 418 -2.08 3.86 -22.10
N THR A 419 -3.01 4.73 -22.51
CA THR A 419 -3.66 4.69 -23.84
C THR A 419 -2.68 4.83 -25.02
N VAL A 420 -1.46 5.37 -24.82
CA VAL A 420 -0.44 5.51 -25.87
C VAL A 420 0.71 4.48 -25.73
N GLY A 421 0.61 3.56 -24.77
CA GLY A 421 1.54 2.45 -24.58
C GLY A 421 2.71 2.71 -23.64
N ASN A 422 2.76 3.86 -22.93
CA ASN A 422 3.78 4.08 -21.90
C ASN A 422 3.53 3.17 -20.70
N ARG A 423 4.61 2.59 -20.18
CA ARG A 423 4.62 1.69 -19.01
C ARG A 423 4.08 2.35 -17.74
N GLY A 424 3.68 1.54 -16.76
CA GLY A 424 3.47 2.02 -15.38
C GLY A 424 4.79 2.28 -14.63
N PRO A 425 4.75 2.87 -13.41
CA PRO A 425 5.94 3.16 -12.61
C PRO A 425 6.82 1.94 -12.31
N MET A 426 6.24 0.80 -11.90
CA MET A 426 7.00 -0.44 -11.64
C MET A 426 7.52 -1.08 -12.94
N GLU A 427 6.70 -1.10 -14.00
CA GLU A 427 7.11 -1.62 -15.32
C GLU A 427 8.30 -0.83 -15.88
N GLU A 428 8.29 0.50 -15.78
CA GLU A 428 9.42 1.34 -16.20
C GLU A 428 10.63 1.22 -15.26
N ALA A 429 10.41 1.07 -13.95
CA ALA A 429 11.49 0.83 -12.99
C ALA A 429 12.21 -0.50 -13.25
N LEU A 430 11.52 -1.52 -13.78
CA LEU A 430 12.11 -2.80 -14.16
C LEU A 430 13.07 -2.70 -15.36
N ILE A 431 12.94 -1.68 -16.22
CA ILE A 431 13.79 -1.56 -17.41
C ILE A 431 15.24 -1.31 -17.03
N GLY A 432 16.16 -2.06 -17.64
CA GLY A 432 17.59 -2.00 -17.35
C GLY A 432 18.00 -2.71 -16.04
N VAL A 433 17.10 -3.36 -15.31
CA VAL A 433 17.48 -4.20 -14.15
C VAL A 433 18.38 -5.33 -14.64
N PRO A 434 19.64 -5.45 -14.15
CA PRO A 434 20.55 -6.51 -14.56
C PRO A 434 20.10 -7.85 -13.99
N VAL A 435 20.03 -8.89 -14.82
CA VAL A 435 19.60 -10.23 -14.44
C VAL A 435 20.76 -11.21 -14.60
N LYS A 436 21.26 -11.75 -13.48
CA LYS A 436 22.38 -12.71 -13.51
C LYS A 436 21.96 -14.11 -13.95
N LYS A 437 20.70 -14.48 -13.71
CA LYS A 437 20.16 -15.82 -13.94
C LYS A 437 18.67 -15.73 -14.26
N ALA A 438 18.30 -15.88 -15.53
CA ALA A 438 16.92 -15.68 -15.98
C ALA A 438 15.90 -16.67 -15.39
N ASP A 439 16.32 -17.87 -14.98
CA ASP A 439 15.47 -18.83 -14.25
C ASP A 439 15.41 -18.58 -12.73
N GLN A 440 16.18 -17.61 -12.22
CA GLN A 440 16.20 -17.18 -10.80
C GLN A 440 16.42 -15.65 -10.68
N PRO A 441 15.54 -14.81 -11.25
CA PRO A 441 15.73 -13.36 -11.38
C PRO A 441 15.50 -12.63 -10.04
N VAL A 442 16.39 -12.84 -9.08
CA VAL A 442 16.32 -12.23 -7.74
C VAL A 442 16.37 -10.71 -7.79
N GLU A 443 17.07 -10.15 -8.78
CA GLU A 443 17.17 -8.71 -9.00
C GLU A 443 15.80 -8.08 -9.34
N VAL A 444 14.95 -8.79 -10.08
CA VAL A 444 13.58 -8.40 -10.39
C VAL A 444 12.69 -8.46 -9.14
N LEU A 445 12.80 -9.52 -8.33
CA LEU A 445 12.06 -9.62 -7.06
C LEU A 445 12.40 -8.51 -6.08
N ARG A 446 13.70 -8.18 -5.92
CA ARG A 446 14.15 -7.08 -5.05
C ARG A 446 13.51 -5.75 -5.42
N LEU A 447 13.43 -5.46 -6.72
CA LEU A 447 12.74 -4.27 -7.19
C LEU A 447 11.24 -4.33 -6.87
N ILE A 448 10.55 -5.40 -7.29
CA ILE A 448 9.11 -5.57 -7.05
C ILE A 448 8.79 -5.39 -5.56
N HIS A 449 9.52 -6.06 -4.67
CA HIS A 449 9.29 -5.95 -3.24
C HIS A 449 9.58 -4.55 -2.70
N SER A 450 10.52 -3.77 -3.21
CA SER A 450 10.80 -2.42 -2.69
C SER A 450 9.61 -1.44 -2.77
N PHE A 451 8.72 -1.63 -3.76
CA PHE A 451 7.44 -0.91 -3.89
C PHE A 451 6.35 -1.36 -2.90
N ASP A 452 6.55 -2.50 -2.21
CA ASP A 452 5.55 -3.12 -1.32
C ASP A 452 4.16 -3.32 -2.00
N PRO A 453 4.07 -4.01 -3.14
CA PRO A 453 2.81 -4.14 -3.87
C PRO A 453 1.77 -4.92 -3.07
N CYS A 454 0.53 -4.43 -3.10
CA CYS A 454 -0.60 -5.04 -2.42
C CYS A 454 -1.80 -5.10 -3.34
N LEU A 455 -2.04 -6.29 -3.87
CA LEU A 455 -2.96 -6.51 -4.97
C LEU A 455 -4.39 -6.72 -4.50
N ASP A 456 -4.67 -7.01 -3.22
CA ASP A 456 -6.03 -6.86 -2.69
C ASP A 456 -6.38 -5.38 -2.42
N CYS A 457 -5.39 -4.51 -2.09
CA CYS A 457 -5.59 -3.06 -2.13
C CYS A 457 -5.79 -2.57 -3.58
N ALA A 458 -5.06 -3.12 -4.56
CA ALA A 458 -5.13 -2.67 -5.96
C ALA A 458 -6.33 -3.19 -6.75
N THR A 459 -6.78 -4.38 -6.40
CA THR A 459 -7.88 -5.09 -7.05
C THR A 459 -8.58 -5.93 -6.00
N HIS A 460 -9.83 -6.24 -6.17
CA HIS A 460 -10.58 -6.92 -5.11
C HIS A 460 -11.52 -7.89 -5.83
N VAL A 461 -11.64 -9.25 -5.52
CA VAL A 461 -12.36 -10.55 -6.03
C VAL A 461 -13.92 -10.93 -6.04
N MET A 462 -14.47 -11.42 -7.15
CA MET A 462 -15.49 -12.46 -7.28
C MET A 462 -14.90 -13.55 -8.18
N ARG A 463 -15.27 -14.82 -7.94
CA ARG A 463 -14.59 -15.96 -8.57
C ARG A 463 -14.98 -16.14 -10.05
N PRO A 464 -14.06 -16.68 -10.88
CA PRO A 464 -14.30 -16.91 -12.30
C PRO A 464 -15.32 -18.03 -12.58
N ASP A 465 -15.79 -17.99 -13.82
CA ASP A 465 -16.81 -18.73 -14.57
C ASP A 465 -16.67 -20.27 -14.66
N ARG A 466 -15.87 -20.92 -13.80
CA ARG A 466 -15.85 -22.38 -13.64
C ARG A 466 -16.30 -22.80 -12.24
N LYS A 467 -17.29 -23.69 -12.15
CA LYS A 467 -17.65 -24.39 -10.90
C LYS A 467 -16.43 -25.15 -10.38
N GLY A 468 -15.76 -24.59 -9.38
CA GLY A 468 -14.71 -25.30 -8.64
C GLY A 468 -15.32 -26.47 -7.87
N LYS A 469 -14.73 -27.66 -7.99
CA LYS A 469 -15.15 -28.84 -7.21
C LYS A 469 -14.98 -28.55 -5.71
N VAL A 470 -16.08 -28.59 -4.96
CA VAL A 470 -16.06 -28.42 -3.51
C VAL A 470 -15.81 -29.79 -2.89
N TYR A 471 -14.70 -29.96 -2.18
CA TYR A 471 -14.43 -31.16 -1.42
C TYR A 471 -14.76 -30.91 0.05
N ILE A 472 -15.68 -31.71 0.60
CA ILE A 472 -15.94 -31.77 2.04
C ILE A 472 -14.96 -32.76 2.65
N VAL A 473 -14.20 -32.31 3.63
CA VAL A 473 -13.30 -33.16 4.43
C VAL A 473 -13.91 -33.29 5.81
N ASP A 474 -14.34 -34.50 6.17
CA ASP A 474 -14.84 -34.82 7.50
C ASP A 474 -14.14 -36.08 8.06
N ARG A 475 -14.53 -36.52 9.27
CA ARG A 475 -13.90 -37.66 9.96
C ARG A 475 -14.03 -39.00 9.22
N THR A 476 -14.83 -39.07 8.15
CA THR A 476 -15.02 -40.27 7.33
C THR A 476 -14.24 -40.24 6.01
N GLY A 477 -13.66 -39.08 5.63
CA GLY A 477 -12.79 -38.95 4.46
C GLY A 477 -12.95 -37.63 3.70
N VAL A 478 -12.39 -37.60 2.49
CA VAL A 478 -12.59 -36.53 1.51
C VAL A 478 -13.66 -36.97 0.52
N ARG A 479 -14.74 -36.19 0.37
CA ARG A 479 -15.78 -36.42 -0.63
C ARG A 479 -16.04 -35.16 -1.44
N GLU A 480 -16.22 -35.32 -2.74
CA GLU A 480 -16.73 -34.25 -3.59
C GLU A 480 -18.20 -33.98 -3.23
N ALA A 481 -18.58 -32.71 -3.13
CA ALA A 481 -19.96 -32.29 -2.93
C ALA A 481 -20.57 -31.92 -4.28
N ASP A 482 -21.70 -32.54 -4.61
CA ASP A 482 -22.51 -32.13 -5.76
C ASP A 482 -23.01 -30.69 -5.56
N ALA A 483 -22.93 -29.88 -6.62
CA ALA A 483 -22.92 -28.41 -6.57
C ALA A 483 -24.24 -27.73 -6.94
#